data_AF-A0A2V2X4R8-F1
#
_entry.id   AF-A0A2V2X4R8-F1
#
_cell.length_a   1.000
_cell.length_b   1.000
_cell.length_c   1.000
_cell.angle_alpha   90.00
_cell.angle_beta   90.00
_cell.angle_gamma   90.00
#
_symmetry.space_group_name_H-M   'P 1'
#
loop_
_entity.id
_entity.type
_entity.pdbx_description
1 polymer ?
#
loop_
_entity_poly.entity_id
_entity_poly.type
_entity_poly.pdbx_seq_one_letter_code
_entity_poly.pdbx_strand_id
1 'polypeptide(L)'
;MDRDAYEKLVKDFKPTWLFHLPAIMSVRGEAEPQLAMNLNINSTRHALDLAREYKMRCFIPSTIAAFGDKCGKVNTKDDTILNPSTVYGVTKVFTEMIGTYYREKMGTDFRSVRFPASSLPRHSPVAAPRTTPFICTTAHCWAKSTSAPFAVMSRCRCCTCRMPSVVSSSSWRRPTAV
;
A
#
# COMPACT_ATOMS: atom_id res chain seq x y z
N MET A 1 -11.25 10.66 -8.18
CA MET A 1 -11.15 11.29 -6.85
C MET A 1 -10.83 12.74 -7.11
N ASP A 2 -11.59 13.66 -6.53
CA ASP A 2 -11.38 15.10 -6.71
C ASP A 2 -10.08 15.53 -6.03
N ARG A 3 -9.18 16.15 -6.80
CA ARG A 3 -7.88 16.61 -6.31
C ARG A 3 -8.05 17.82 -5.39
N ASP A 4 -8.94 18.74 -5.71
CA ASP A 4 -9.04 20.03 -5.02
C ASP A 4 -9.61 19.84 -3.61
N ALA A 5 -10.62 18.97 -3.49
CA ALA A 5 -11.14 18.53 -2.20
C ALA A 5 -10.07 17.81 -1.36
N TYR A 6 -9.21 16.99 -1.99
CA TYR A 6 -8.14 16.29 -1.29
C TYR A 6 -7.06 17.25 -0.78
N GLU A 7 -6.66 18.20 -1.62
CA GLU A 7 -5.69 19.23 -1.28
C GLU A 7 -6.21 20.13 -0.15
N LYS A 8 -7.48 20.50 -0.18
CA LYS A 8 -8.12 21.26 0.89
C LYS A 8 -7.97 20.56 2.25
N LEU A 9 -8.24 19.27 2.31
CA LEU A 9 -8.04 18.48 3.53
C LEU A 9 -6.58 18.48 3.99
N VAL A 10 -5.62 18.36 3.07
CA VAL A 10 -4.20 18.41 3.41
C VAL A 10 -3.81 19.79 3.98
N LYS A 11 -4.33 20.88 3.40
CA LYS A 11 -4.09 22.26 3.89
C LYS A 11 -4.69 22.50 5.28
N ASP A 12 -5.89 22.00 5.51
CA ASP A 12 -6.63 22.21 6.76
C ASP A 12 -6.00 21.43 7.92
N PHE A 13 -5.68 20.14 7.70
CA PHE A 13 -5.17 19.25 8.75
C PHE A 13 -3.64 19.25 8.88
N LYS A 14 -2.91 19.64 7.84
CA LYS A 14 -1.43 19.63 7.76
C LYS A 14 -0.81 18.32 8.26
N PRO A 15 -1.21 17.16 7.71
CA PRO A 15 -0.76 15.88 8.22
C PRO A 15 0.72 15.62 7.90
N THR A 16 1.41 14.91 8.79
CA THR A 16 2.80 14.44 8.55
C THR A 16 2.86 13.08 7.83
N TRP A 17 1.74 12.35 7.86
CA TRP A 17 1.57 11.03 7.26
C TRP A 17 0.28 10.98 6.45
N LEU A 18 0.37 10.44 5.24
CA LEU A 18 -0.75 10.19 4.35
C LEU A 18 -0.93 8.68 4.18
N PHE A 19 -2.02 8.13 4.72
CA PHE A 19 -2.41 6.73 4.53
C PHE A 19 -3.48 6.64 3.44
N HIS A 20 -3.07 6.30 2.22
CA HIS A 20 -3.97 6.22 1.07
C HIS A 20 -4.57 4.83 0.93
N LEU A 21 -5.76 4.63 1.49
CA LEU A 21 -6.50 3.35 1.47
C LEU A 21 -7.59 3.20 0.37
N PRO A 22 -8.15 4.27 -0.24
CA PRO A 22 -9.19 4.12 -1.25
C PRO A 22 -8.73 3.25 -2.44
N ALA A 23 -9.48 2.17 -2.70
CA ALA A 23 -9.28 1.34 -3.89
C ALA A 23 -10.55 0.53 -4.22
N ILE A 24 -10.79 0.32 -5.51
CA ILE A 24 -11.75 -0.68 -5.99
C ILE A 24 -11.04 -2.04 -6.06
N MET A 25 -11.58 -3.02 -5.33
CA MET A 25 -11.03 -4.38 -5.21
C MET A 25 -11.30 -5.24 -6.45
N SER A 26 -10.63 -6.40 -6.55
CA SER A 26 -10.68 -7.29 -7.72
C SER A 26 -12.08 -7.63 -8.22
N VAL A 27 -12.99 -8.11 -7.36
CA VAL A 27 -14.33 -8.54 -7.81
C VAL A 27 -15.09 -7.43 -8.53
N ARG A 28 -15.13 -6.23 -7.95
CA ARG A 28 -15.78 -5.07 -8.57
C ARG A 28 -14.94 -4.50 -9.72
N GLY A 29 -13.63 -4.58 -9.63
CA GLY A 29 -12.72 -4.10 -10.66
C GLY A 29 -12.81 -4.88 -11.97
N GLU A 30 -13.10 -6.17 -11.93
CA GLU A 30 -13.36 -6.96 -13.15
C GLU A 30 -14.74 -6.64 -13.75
N ALA A 31 -15.75 -6.35 -12.92
CA ALA A 31 -17.07 -5.93 -13.40
C ALA A 31 -17.05 -4.53 -14.02
N GLU A 32 -16.24 -3.61 -13.45
CA GLU A 32 -16.12 -2.22 -13.90
C GLU A 32 -14.64 -1.79 -14.08
N PRO A 33 -13.92 -2.30 -15.11
CA PRO A 33 -12.48 -2.08 -15.28
C PRO A 33 -12.07 -0.61 -15.40
N GLN A 34 -12.80 0.15 -16.21
CA GLN A 34 -12.50 1.56 -16.46
C GLN A 34 -12.67 2.40 -15.18
N LEU A 35 -13.71 2.11 -14.40
CA LEU A 35 -13.92 2.77 -13.12
C LEU A 35 -12.78 2.43 -12.14
N ALA A 36 -12.38 1.16 -12.06
CA ALA A 36 -11.30 0.72 -11.19
C ALA A 36 -9.96 1.35 -11.55
N MET A 37 -9.61 1.40 -12.84
CA MET A 37 -8.41 2.09 -13.30
C MET A 37 -8.48 3.58 -13.00
N ASN A 38 -9.57 4.24 -13.37
CA ASN A 38 -9.74 5.68 -13.15
C ASN A 38 -9.70 6.06 -11.67
N LEU A 39 -10.25 5.24 -10.77
CA LEU A 39 -10.19 5.50 -9.35
C LEU A 39 -8.80 5.17 -8.78
N ASN A 40 -8.30 3.96 -8.99
CA ASN A 40 -7.08 3.48 -8.33
C ASN A 40 -5.84 4.24 -8.83
N ILE A 41 -5.71 4.47 -10.15
CA ILE A 41 -4.55 5.13 -10.74
C ILE A 41 -4.54 6.62 -10.40
N ASN A 42 -5.65 7.33 -10.69
CA ASN A 42 -5.68 8.78 -10.50
C ASN A 42 -5.60 9.14 -9.01
N SER A 43 -6.28 8.38 -8.13
CA SER A 43 -6.19 8.64 -6.69
C SER A 43 -4.78 8.43 -6.13
N THR A 44 -4.06 7.39 -6.57
CA THR A 44 -2.65 7.18 -6.22
C THR A 44 -1.79 8.33 -6.71
N ARG A 45 -1.98 8.78 -7.96
CA ARG A 45 -1.22 9.92 -8.51
C ARG A 45 -1.44 11.19 -7.69
N HIS A 46 -2.69 11.52 -7.37
CA HIS A 46 -3.01 12.70 -6.55
C HIS A 46 -2.40 12.59 -5.15
N ALA A 47 -2.45 11.42 -4.50
CA ALA A 47 -1.85 11.21 -3.19
C ALA A 47 -0.32 11.42 -3.22
N LEU A 48 0.36 10.93 -4.26
CA LEU A 48 1.81 11.09 -4.42
C LEU A 48 2.20 12.54 -4.75
N ASP A 49 1.45 13.20 -5.63
CA ASP A 49 1.67 14.61 -5.98
C ASP A 49 1.53 15.50 -4.74
N LEU A 50 0.47 15.31 -3.95
CA LEU A 50 0.27 16.03 -2.70
C LEU A 50 1.33 15.69 -1.65
N ALA A 51 1.71 14.41 -1.51
CA ALA A 51 2.76 14.02 -0.58
C ALA A 51 4.10 14.70 -0.91
N ARG A 52 4.42 14.84 -2.20
CA ARG A 52 5.59 15.59 -2.64
C ARG A 52 5.47 17.07 -2.34
N GLU A 53 4.37 17.70 -2.74
CA GLU A 53 4.16 19.15 -2.63
C GLU A 53 4.19 19.63 -1.17
N TYR A 54 3.56 18.87 -0.27
CA TYR A 54 3.45 19.19 1.14
C TYR A 54 4.51 18.48 2.02
N LYS A 55 5.52 17.85 1.40
CA LYS A 55 6.63 17.13 2.08
C LYS A 55 6.14 16.11 3.13
N MET A 56 5.10 15.37 2.80
CA MET A 56 4.50 14.35 3.66
C MET A 56 5.09 12.97 3.38
N ARG A 57 4.98 12.08 4.38
CA ARG A 57 5.26 10.65 4.19
C ARG A 57 4.02 9.95 3.67
N CYS A 58 4.15 9.17 2.61
CA CYS A 58 3.03 8.50 1.97
C CYS A 58 3.11 6.99 2.17
N PHE A 59 2.03 6.40 2.69
CA PHE A 59 1.85 4.97 2.74
C PHE A 59 0.66 4.56 1.87
N ILE A 60 0.92 3.66 0.92
CA ILE A 60 -0.13 3.08 0.08
C ILE A 60 -0.04 1.55 0.16
N PRO A 61 -1.09 0.85 0.62
CA PRO A 61 -1.09 -0.60 0.69
C PRO A 61 -1.16 -1.19 -0.73
N SER A 62 -0.32 -2.19 -0.94
CA SER A 62 -0.40 -3.09 -2.09
C SER A 62 -1.01 -4.43 -1.69
N THR A 63 -0.99 -5.40 -2.58
CA THR A 63 -1.70 -6.67 -2.43
C THR A 63 -0.94 -7.82 -3.09
N ILE A 64 -1.14 -9.04 -2.59
CA ILE A 64 -0.69 -10.26 -3.26
C ILE A 64 -1.30 -10.46 -4.65
N ALA A 65 -2.39 -9.76 -5.00
CA ALA A 65 -2.94 -9.79 -6.36
C ALA A 65 -2.03 -9.12 -7.41
N ALA A 66 -0.91 -8.52 -7.00
CA ALA A 66 0.18 -8.13 -7.89
C ALA A 66 0.91 -9.34 -8.50
N PHE A 67 0.86 -10.48 -7.82
CA PHE A 67 1.35 -11.75 -8.34
C PHE A 67 0.28 -12.43 -9.19
N GLY A 68 0.71 -13.23 -10.16
CA GLY A 68 -0.18 -14.14 -10.88
C GLY A 68 0.48 -15.48 -11.14
N ASP A 69 -0.07 -16.25 -12.07
CA ASP A 69 0.21 -17.69 -12.18
C ASP A 69 1.65 -18.05 -12.53
N LYS A 70 2.39 -17.13 -13.17
CA LYS A 70 3.81 -17.29 -13.51
C LYS A 70 4.75 -17.12 -12.30
N CYS A 71 4.22 -16.64 -11.18
CA CYS A 71 4.98 -16.46 -9.96
C CYS A 71 4.99 -17.75 -9.12
N GLY A 72 6.11 -18.08 -8.49
CA GLY A 72 6.21 -19.24 -7.62
C GLY A 72 5.23 -19.11 -6.44
N LYS A 73 4.35 -20.10 -6.24
CA LYS A 73 3.23 -20.03 -5.26
C LYS A 73 3.65 -20.26 -3.80
N VAL A 74 4.83 -20.82 -3.58
CA VAL A 74 5.36 -21.19 -2.26
C VAL A 74 6.54 -20.30 -1.94
N ASN A 75 6.51 -19.61 -0.80
CA ASN A 75 7.55 -18.69 -0.34
C ASN A 75 8.03 -17.73 -1.45
N THR A 76 7.06 -17.11 -2.10
CA THR A 76 7.26 -16.09 -3.12
C THR A 76 8.17 -14.98 -2.58
N LYS A 77 9.30 -14.76 -3.24
CA LYS A 77 10.22 -13.66 -2.89
C LYS A 77 9.58 -12.32 -3.25
N ASP A 78 9.92 -11.27 -2.52
CA ASP A 78 9.45 -9.91 -2.82
C ASP A 78 9.93 -9.43 -4.21
N ASP A 79 11.18 -9.77 -4.56
CA ASP A 79 11.78 -9.59 -5.89
C ASP A 79 11.48 -10.80 -6.78
N THR A 80 10.34 -10.74 -7.46
CA THR A 80 9.84 -11.78 -8.34
C THR A 80 9.03 -11.16 -9.47
N ILE A 81 8.67 -11.99 -10.44
CA ILE A 81 7.88 -11.59 -11.60
C ILE A 81 6.50 -11.12 -11.14
N LEU A 82 6.20 -9.85 -11.40
CA LEU A 82 4.88 -9.27 -11.22
C LEU A 82 4.08 -9.49 -12.51
N ASN A 83 3.12 -10.40 -12.45
CA ASN A 83 2.27 -10.76 -13.58
C ASN A 83 0.80 -10.85 -13.11
N PRO A 84 0.19 -9.72 -12.73
CA PRO A 84 -1.17 -9.72 -12.21
C PRO A 84 -2.17 -10.21 -13.28
N SER A 85 -3.15 -11.00 -12.85
CA SER A 85 -4.24 -11.51 -13.71
C SER A 85 -5.53 -10.69 -13.60
N THR A 86 -5.56 -9.65 -12.77
CA THR A 86 -6.73 -8.80 -12.52
C THR A 86 -6.40 -7.33 -12.70
N VAL A 87 -7.38 -6.52 -13.10
CA VAL A 87 -7.28 -5.06 -13.21
C VAL A 87 -6.86 -4.45 -11.88
N TYR A 88 -7.41 -4.94 -10.77
CA TYR A 88 -7.00 -4.53 -9.43
C TYR A 88 -5.50 -4.77 -9.20
N GLY A 89 -5.00 -5.96 -9.51
CA GLY A 89 -3.58 -6.30 -9.43
C GLY A 89 -2.71 -5.38 -10.28
N VAL A 90 -3.10 -5.11 -11.53
CA VAL A 90 -2.40 -4.19 -12.44
C VAL A 90 -2.29 -2.80 -11.82
N THR A 91 -3.39 -2.24 -11.29
CA THR A 91 -3.37 -0.90 -10.67
C THR A 91 -2.51 -0.83 -9.41
N LYS A 92 -2.34 -1.95 -8.69
CA LYS A 92 -1.47 -2.03 -7.50
C LYS A 92 0.00 -2.20 -7.87
N VAL A 93 0.33 -2.96 -8.92
CA VAL A 93 1.68 -2.96 -9.50
C VAL A 93 2.06 -1.56 -9.96
N PHE A 94 1.15 -0.86 -10.66
CA PHE A 94 1.38 0.53 -11.05
C PHE A 94 1.72 1.40 -9.84
N THR A 95 0.97 1.27 -8.74
CA THR A 95 1.20 2.01 -7.48
C THR A 95 2.59 1.76 -6.90
N GLU A 96 3.06 0.52 -6.89
CA GLU A 96 4.42 0.17 -6.41
C GLU A 96 5.52 0.79 -7.27
N MET A 97 5.36 0.70 -8.60
CA MET A 97 6.34 1.19 -9.56
C MET A 97 6.43 2.73 -9.53
N ILE A 98 5.29 3.41 -9.60
CA ILE A 98 5.25 4.88 -9.61
C ILE A 98 5.68 5.44 -8.25
N GLY A 99 5.29 4.80 -7.15
CA GLY A 99 5.71 5.24 -5.82
C GLY A 99 7.22 5.10 -5.62
N THR A 100 7.82 4.01 -6.10
CA THR A 100 9.28 3.83 -6.11
C THR A 100 9.97 4.92 -6.94
N TYR A 101 9.42 5.24 -8.11
CA TYR A 101 9.91 6.35 -8.93
C TYR A 101 9.87 7.70 -8.19
N TYR A 102 8.76 8.02 -7.51
CA TYR A 102 8.64 9.26 -6.72
C TYR A 102 9.65 9.30 -5.56
N ARG A 103 9.96 8.15 -4.96
CA ARG A 103 10.98 8.05 -3.92
C ARG A 103 12.37 8.32 -4.47
N GLU A 104 12.75 7.63 -5.55
CA GLU A 104 14.11 7.70 -6.10
C GLU A 104 14.40 8.99 -6.84
N LYS A 105 13.43 9.51 -7.60
CA LYS A 105 13.63 10.69 -8.47
C LYS A 105 13.12 11.99 -7.85
N MET A 106 12.07 11.93 -7.03
CA MET A 106 11.44 13.13 -6.47
C MET A 106 11.64 13.28 -4.96
N GLY A 107 12.34 12.34 -4.30
CA GLY A 107 12.67 12.42 -2.87
C GLY A 107 11.47 12.30 -1.93
N THR A 108 10.33 11.78 -2.40
CA THR A 108 9.13 11.58 -1.56
C THR A 108 9.31 10.32 -0.70
N ASP A 109 9.06 10.37 0.61
CA ASP A 109 9.07 9.17 1.48
C ASP A 109 7.81 8.33 1.22
N PHE A 110 7.88 7.51 0.17
CA PHE A 110 6.85 6.55 -0.20
C PHE A 110 7.15 5.17 0.36
N ARG A 111 6.12 4.53 0.91
CA ARG A 111 6.19 3.17 1.45
C ARG A 111 4.96 2.35 1.07
N SER A 112 5.18 1.08 0.80
CA SER A 112 4.10 0.13 0.50
C SER A 112 4.41 -1.25 1.06
N VAL A 113 3.35 -1.99 1.35
CA VAL A 113 3.40 -3.39 1.80
C VAL A 113 2.34 -4.17 1.04
N ARG A 114 2.69 -5.36 0.53
CA ARG A 114 1.76 -6.27 -0.12
C ARG A 114 0.98 -7.04 0.94
N PHE A 115 -0.28 -6.67 1.16
CA PHE A 115 -1.11 -7.39 2.12
C PHE A 115 -1.61 -8.71 1.52
N PRO A 116 -1.56 -9.82 2.30
CA PRO A 116 -2.21 -11.07 1.91
C PRO A 116 -3.72 -10.88 1.88
N ALA A 117 -4.42 -11.73 1.10
CA ALA A 117 -5.86 -11.77 1.14
C ALA A 117 -6.30 -12.12 2.57
N SER A 118 -6.93 -11.17 3.25
CA SER A 118 -7.49 -11.39 4.59
C SER A 118 -8.80 -12.15 4.46
N SER A 119 -8.75 -13.49 4.57
CA SER A 119 -9.95 -14.26 4.85
C SER A 119 -10.29 -14.09 6.34
N LEU A 120 -11.19 -13.16 6.65
CA LEU A 120 -11.81 -13.16 7.98
C LEU A 120 -12.65 -14.45 8.13
N PRO A 121 -12.56 -15.18 9.25
CA PRO A 121 -13.48 -16.27 9.54
C PRO A 121 -14.93 -15.75 9.48
N ARG A 122 -15.82 -16.48 8.81
CA ARG A 122 -17.25 -16.14 8.61
C ARG A 122 -18.09 -16.04 9.91
N HIS A 123 -17.50 -16.14 11.10
CA HIS A 123 -18.21 -16.21 12.38
C HIS A 123 -18.26 -14.87 13.14
N SER A 124 -18.67 -13.78 12.49
CA SER A 124 -19.05 -12.55 13.23
C SER A 124 -20.15 -11.79 12.48
N PRO A 125 -21.35 -11.61 13.08
CA PRO A 125 -22.56 -11.14 12.39
C PRO A 125 -22.60 -9.61 12.16
N VAL A 126 -21.46 -8.96 11.96
CA VAL A 126 -21.41 -7.51 11.71
C VAL A 126 -20.62 -7.23 10.45
N ALA A 127 -21.33 -6.86 9.39
CA ALA A 127 -20.81 -6.41 8.10
C ALA A 127 -20.22 -4.99 8.21
N ALA A 128 -19.09 -4.85 8.87
CA ALA A 128 -18.21 -3.69 8.76
C ALA A 128 -16.90 -4.14 8.10
N PRO A 129 -16.27 -3.32 7.22
CA PRO A 129 -15.03 -3.70 6.56
C PRO A 129 -13.88 -3.65 7.58
N ARG A 130 -13.71 -4.75 8.33
CA ARG A 130 -12.65 -4.96 9.33
C ARG A 130 -11.24 -5.01 8.72
N THR A 131 -11.15 -5.04 7.40
CA THR A 131 -9.91 -4.95 6.61
C THR A 131 -9.22 -3.61 6.72
N THR A 132 -9.99 -2.51 6.64
CA THR A 132 -9.46 -1.15 6.69
C THR A 132 -8.80 -0.81 8.03
N PRO A 133 -9.41 -1.10 9.21
CA PRO A 133 -8.75 -0.86 10.49
C PRO A 133 -7.55 -1.79 10.73
N PHE A 134 -7.57 -3.03 10.21
CA PHE A 134 -6.41 -3.92 10.28
C PHE A 134 -5.22 -3.34 9.48
N ILE A 135 -5.43 -2.98 8.22
CA ILE A 135 -4.40 -2.37 7.37
C ILE A 135 -3.90 -1.07 8.00
N CYS A 136 -4.80 -0.20 8.48
CA CYS A 136 -4.43 1.06 9.09
C CYS A 136 -3.61 0.88 10.38
N THR A 137 -4.01 -0.07 11.24
CA THR A 137 -3.29 -0.36 12.49
C THR A 137 -1.91 -0.95 12.21
N THR A 138 -1.82 -1.95 11.32
CA THR A 138 -0.54 -2.56 10.94
C THR A 138 0.37 -1.53 10.26
N ALA A 139 -0.18 -0.74 9.33
CA ALA A 139 0.56 0.32 8.65
C ALA A 139 1.03 1.41 9.62
N HIS A 140 0.22 1.80 10.60
CA HIS A 140 0.59 2.77 11.62
C HIS A 140 1.68 2.26 12.55
N CYS A 141 1.57 1.01 13.01
CA CYS A 141 2.61 0.36 13.80
C CYS A 141 3.92 0.23 13.02
N TRP A 142 3.85 -0.08 11.72
CA TRP A 142 5.00 -0.17 10.84
C TRP A 142 5.60 1.20 10.48
N ALA A 143 4.75 2.22 10.29
CA ALA A 143 5.17 3.60 10.08
C ALA A 143 5.91 4.18 11.30
N LYS A 144 5.51 3.77 12.51
CA LYS A 144 6.11 4.21 13.78
C LYS A 144 7.32 3.38 14.22
N SER A 145 7.43 2.13 13.78
CA SER A 145 8.47 1.23 14.26
C SER A 145 9.57 1.02 13.23
N THR A 146 10.81 1.38 13.59
CA THR A 146 12.04 0.95 12.93
C THR A 146 12.37 -0.53 13.17
N SER A 147 11.61 -1.23 14.02
CA SER A 147 11.90 -2.60 14.48
C SER A 147 10.66 -3.32 15.04
N ALA A 148 9.52 -3.36 14.33
CA ALA A 148 8.35 -4.07 14.83
C ALA A 148 8.47 -5.57 14.51
N PRO A 149 8.42 -6.47 15.51
CA PRO A 149 8.36 -7.90 15.25
C PRO A 149 6.99 -8.26 14.66
N PHE A 150 7.05 -9.07 13.60
CA PHE A 150 5.89 -9.57 12.87
C PHE A 150 5.09 -10.54 13.75
N ALA A 151 3.88 -10.17 14.15
CA ALA A 151 2.92 -11.12 14.70
C ALA A 151 2.46 -12.05 13.57
N VAL A 152 3.09 -13.22 13.51
CA VAL A 152 2.82 -14.32 12.58
C VAL A 152 1.37 -14.77 12.74
N MET A 153 0.53 -14.55 11.71
CA MET A 153 -0.67 -15.36 11.53
C MET A 153 -0.22 -16.69 10.92
N SER A 154 0.03 -17.69 11.78
CA SER A 154 0.70 -18.97 11.50
C SER A 154 -0.05 -19.93 10.57
N ARG A 155 -1.07 -19.47 9.81
CA ARG A 155 -1.87 -20.33 8.93
C ARG A 155 -2.25 -19.73 7.58
N CYS A 156 -1.53 -18.73 7.07
CA CYS A 156 -1.59 -18.40 5.65
C CYS A 156 -0.40 -19.05 4.93
N ARG A 157 -0.62 -20.16 4.20
CA ARG A 157 0.42 -20.84 3.40
C ARG A 157 0.80 -20.09 2.11
N CYS A 158 0.33 -18.87 1.93
CA CYS A 158 0.54 -18.08 0.73
C CYS A 158 1.28 -16.80 1.10
N CYS A 159 2.56 -16.74 0.72
CA CYS A 159 3.48 -15.61 0.82
C CYS A 159 3.90 -15.19 2.24
N THR A 160 5.10 -15.59 2.63
CA THR A 160 5.86 -15.00 3.74
C THR A 160 6.48 -13.69 3.26
N CYS A 161 5.98 -12.53 3.72
CA CYS A 161 6.64 -11.25 3.46
C CYS A 161 7.97 -11.20 4.24
N ARG A 162 9.10 -11.17 3.53
CA ARG A 162 10.43 -10.99 4.14
C ARG A 162 11.06 -9.73 3.54
N MET A 163 11.42 -8.76 4.38
CA MET A 163 12.09 -7.53 3.95
C MET A 163 13.30 -7.84 3.02
N PRO A 164 13.50 -7.10 1.92
CA PRO A 164 14.78 -7.11 1.22
C PRO A 164 15.87 -6.51 2.14
N SER A 165 17.00 -7.21 2.24
CA SER A 165 18.14 -6.92 3.12
C SER A 165 18.95 -5.67 2.77
N VAL A 166 18.39 -4.70 2.04
CA VAL A 166 19.11 -3.52 1.53
C VAL A 166 18.91 -2.26 2.40
N VAL A 167 18.17 -2.34 3.51
CA VAL A 167 18.01 -1.20 4.40
C VAL A 167 18.70 -1.48 5.74
N SER A 168 19.97 -1.06 5.86
CA SER A 168 20.62 -1.00 7.16
C SER A 168 19.93 0.06 8.03
N SER A 169 19.81 -0.25 9.32
CA SER A 169 19.13 0.55 10.35
C SER A 169 19.65 1.98 10.51
N SER A 170 20.80 2.32 9.91
CA SER A 170 21.42 3.64 10.02
C SER A 170 20.77 4.72 9.15
N SER A 171 20.01 4.35 8.12
CA SER A 171 19.29 5.30 7.24
C SER A 171 17.99 5.87 7.84
N TRP A 172 17.62 5.43 9.05
CA TRP A 172 16.37 5.75 9.73
C TRP A 172 16.49 6.83 10.82
N ARG A 173 17.33 7.86 10.62
CA ARG A 173 17.34 9.00 11.55
C ARG A 173 16.24 9.99 11.17
N ARG A 174 15.46 10.41 12.18
CA ARG A 174 14.57 11.57 12.09
C ARG A 174 15.35 12.73 11.46
N PRO A 175 14.80 13.51 10.52
CA PRO A 175 15.33 14.85 10.28
C PRO A 175 15.25 15.56 11.63
N THR A 176 16.40 15.90 12.19
CA THR A 176 16.47 16.79 13.35
C THR A 176 15.79 18.08 12.95
N ALA A 177 14.77 18.48 13.70
CA ALA A 177 14.26 19.83 13.64
C ALA A 177 15.46 20.77 13.86
N VAL A 178 15.69 21.65 12.90
CA VAL A 178 16.60 22.80 13.04
C VAL A 178 15.85 23.88 13.77
#